data_AF-A0A8S3WIY2-F1
#
_entry.id   AF-A0A8S3WIY2-F1
#
_cell.length_a   1.000
_cell.length_b   1.000
_cell.length_c   1.000
_cell.angle_alpha   90.00
_cell.angle_beta   90.00
_cell.angle_gamma   90.00
#
_symmetry.space_group_name_H-M   'P 1'
#
loop_
_entity.id
_entity.type
_entity.pdbx_description
1 polymer ?
#
loop_
_entity_poly.entity_id
_entity_poly.type
_entity_poly.pdbx_seq_one_letter_code
_entity_poly.pdbx_strand_id
1 'polypeptide(L)'
;MHRLFAELEPSVTVTEQNLADRVRFRTAIPVWRIRIEERIARARALIGRLICFKSGNTRPRIVRIVRMEFAWTNVSLSQPDIIQRLTERIDELKQRIATWGKRIRRYTERSTRFNQNRLFLSDHKRLYKSF
;
A
#
# COMPACT_ATOMS: atom_id res chain seq x y z
N MET A 1 56.42 -17.95 -5.79
CA MET A 1 55.31 -17.44 -4.95
C MET A 1 55.31 -15.91 -5.01
N HIS A 2 54.51 -15.30 -5.89
CA HIS A 2 54.12 -13.89 -5.74
C HIS A 2 52.66 -13.76 -6.17
N ARG A 3 51.82 -13.34 -5.22
CA ARG A 3 50.37 -13.23 -5.34
C ARG A 3 50.04 -12.02 -6.24
N LEU A 4 49.39 -12.26 -7.37
CA LEU A 4 48.65 -11.24 -8.11
C LEU A 4 47.19 -11.29 -7.63
N PHE A 5 46.89 -10.63 -6.52
CA PHE A 5 45.53 -10.18 -6.21
C PHE A 5 45.44 -8.73 -6.69
N ALA A 6 45.10 -8.55 -7.96
CA ALA A 6 44.61 -7.26 -8.44
C ALA A 6 43.16 -7.16 -7.98
N GLU A 7 42.93 -6.45 -6.89
CA GLU A 7 41.62 -6.07 -6.38
C GLU A 7 40.91 -5.20 -7.43
N LEU A 8 40.00 -5.80 -8.19
CA LEU A 8 38.97 -5.08 -8.93
C LEU A 8 37.96 -4.57 -7.90
N GLU A 9 38.24 -3.42 -7.30
CA GLU A 9 37.21 -2.63 -6.62
C GLU A 9 36.10 -2.30 -7.64
N PRO A 10 34.83 -2.65 -7.38
CA PRO A 10 33.73 -2.28 -8.26
C PRO A 10 33.47 -0.79 -8.06
N SER A 11 34.20 0.07 -8.77
CA SER A 11 33.83 1.47 -8.89
C SER A 11 32.53 1.54 -9.69
N VAL A 12 31.39 1.48 -8.99
CA VAL A 12 30.09 1.79 -9.57
C VAL A 12 30.23 3.19 -10.15
N THR A 13 30.35 3.25 -11.47
CA THR A 13 30.61 4.51 -12.15
C THR A 13 29.47 5.46 -11.83
N VAL A 14 29.77 6.74 -11.53
CA VAL A 14 28.79 7.77 -11.15
C VAL A 14 27.58 7.79 -12.11
N THR A 15 27.76 7.34 -13.35
CA THR A 15 26.72 7.05 -14.36
C THR A 15 25.71 5.97 -13.98
N GLU A 16 26.12 4.83 -13.43
CA GLU A 16 25.23 3.75 -12.98
C GLU A 16 24.44 4.15 -11.74
N GLN A 17 25.08 4.84 -10.79
CA GLN A 17 24.43 5.41 -9.61
C GLN A 17 23.37 6.45 -10.01
N ASN A 18 23.71 7.36 -10.92
CA ASN A 18 22.78 8.36 -11.46
C ASN A 18 21.64 7.74 -12.28
N LEU A 19 21.87 6.62 -12.95
CA LEU A 19 20.83 5.89 -13.67
C LEU A 19 19.89 5.19 -12.67
N ALA A 20 20.44 4.53 -11.64
CA ALA A 20 19.66 3.94 -10.56
C ALA A 20 18.87 4.99 -9.78
N ASP A 21 19.44 6.15 -9.50
CA ASP A 21 18.77 7.26 -8.83
C ASP A 21 17.69 7.91 -9.70
N ARG A 22 17.91 8.02 -11.03
CA ARG A 22 16.86 8.44 -11.98
C ARG A 22 15.73 7.42 -12.08
N VAL A 23 16.04 6.12 -12.00
CA VAL A 23 15.04 5.04 -11.93
C VAL A 23 14.29 5.10 -10.60
N ARG A 24 14.97 5.33 -9.48
CA ARG A 24 14.38 5.52 -8.14
C ARG A 24 13.49 6.76 -8.08
N PHE A 25 13.91 7.89 -8.63
CA PHE A 25 13.12 9.13 -8.69
C PHE A 25 11.88 9.00 -9.59
N ARG A 26 11.97 8.22 -10.68
CA ARG A 26 10.81 7.92 -11.54
C ARG A 26 9.85 6.87 -10.95
N THR A 27 10.28 6.12 -9.93
CA THR A 27 9.50 5.04 -9.29
C THR A 27 9.10 5.33 -7.85
N ALA A 28 9.49 6.47 -7.28
CA ALA A 28 9.14 6.84 -5.91
C ALA A 28 7.62 6.82 -5.71
N ILE A 29 7.15 5.85 -4.92
CA ILE A 29 5.74 5.70 -4.59
C ILE A 29 5.28 6.99 -3.92
N PRO A 30 4.22 7.65 -4.41
CA PRO A 30 3.77 8.89 -3.79
C PRO A 30 3.41 8.68 -2.32
N VAL A 31 3.79 9.62 -1.46
CA VAL A 31 3.52 9.56 -0.02
C VAL A 31 2.03 9.36 0.28
N TRP A 32 1.13 9.97 -0.52
CA TRP A 32 -0.31 9.77 -0.35
C TRP A 32 -0.74 8.32 -0.60
N ARG A 33 -0.08 7.58 -1.50
CA ARG A 33 -0.38 6.18 -1.79
C ARG A 33 0.03 5.31 -0.61
N ILE A 34 1.21 5.52 -0.06
CA ILE A 34 1.70 4.84 1.15
C ILE A 34 0.70 5.04 2.30
N ARG A 35 0.27 6.29 2.54
CA ARG A 35 -0.74 6.61 3.57
C ARG A 35 -2.06 5.88 3.37
N ILE A 36 -2.49 5.67 2.12
CA ILE A 36 -3.71 4.91 1.82
C ILE A 36 -3.50 3.41 2.04
N GLU A 37 -2.36 2.86 1.63
CA GLU A 37 -2.00 1.46 1.87
C GLU A 37 -1.98 1.14 3.37
N GLU A 38 -1.40 2.03 4.19
CA GLU A 38 -1.46 1.91 5.64
C GLU A 38 -2.89 1.98 6.20
N ARG A 39 -3.74 2.88 5.69
CA ARG A 39 -5.16 2.96 6.09
C ARG A 39 -5.89 1.66 5.79
N ILE A 40 -5.63 1.07 4.62
CA ILE A 40 -6.18 -0.23 4.24
C ILE A 40 -5.68 -1.32 5.21
N ALA A 41 -4.38 -1.36 5.50
CA ALA A 41 -3.79 -2.35 6.42
C ALA A 41 -4.40 -2.26 7.82
N ARG A 42 -4.51 -1.04 8.38
CA ARG A 42 -5.15 -0.80 9.68
C ARG A 42 -6.62 -1.22 9.67
N ALA A 43 -7.37 -0.89 8.61
CA ALA A 43 -8.77 -1.29 8.48
C ALA A 43 -8.94 -2.81 8.40
N ARG A 44 -8.11 -3.53 7.63
CA ARG A 44 -8.11 -5.00 7.58
C ARG A 44 -7.80 -5.62 8.94
N ALA A 45 -6.81 -5.08 9.66
CA ALA A 45 -6.46 -5.54 10.99
C ALA A 45 -7.60 -5.31 12.00
N LEU A 46 -8.33 -4.20 11.88
CA LEU A 46 -9.51 -3.94 12.70
C LEU A 46 -10.65 -4.89 12.38
N ILE A 47 -10.98 -5.09 11.09
CA ILE A 47 -11.99 -6.07 10.64
C ILE A 47 -11.71 -7.44 11.24
N GLY A 48 -10.46 -7.92 11.17
CA GLY A 48 -10.09 -9.22 11.75
C GLY A 48 -10.38 -9.30 13.25
N ARG A 49 -10.11 -8.23 14.01
CA ARG A 49 -10.38 -8.17 15.47
C ARG A 49 -11.87 -8.10 15.77
N LEU A 50 -12.64 -7.35 15.00
CA LEU A 50 -14.11 -7.28 15.13
C LEU A 50 -14.74 -8.65 14.84
N ILE A 51 -14.26 -9.36 13.81
CA ILE A 51 -14.69 -10.72 13.49
C ILE A 51 -14.34 -11.68 14.64
N CYS A 52 -13.11 -11.66 15.15
CA CYS A 52 -12.73 -12.50 16.28
C CYS A 52 -13.64 -12.28 17.50
N PHE A 53 -13.93 -11.02 17.83
CA PHE A 53 -14.86 -10.70 18.91
C PHE A 53 -16.27 -11.22 18.64
N LYS A 54 -16.79 -11.00 17.42
CA LYS A 54 -18.10 -11.49 16.97
C LYS A 54 -18.20 -13.03 17.06
N SER A 55 -17.10 -13.75 16.83
CA SER A 55 -16.99 -15.20 17.00
C SER A 55 -16.87 -15.68 18.45
N GLY A 56 -17.02 -14.78 19.44
CA GLY A 56 -16.97 -15.12 20.88
C GLY A 56 -15.61 -14.97 21.54
N ASN A 57 -14.60 -14.39 20.87
CA ASN A 57 -13.30 -14.17 21.50
C ASN A 57 -13.33 -12.97 22.46
N THR A 58 -13.30 -13.28 23.76
CA THR A 58 -13.37 -12.30 24.85
C THR A 58 -12.02 -11.95 25.48
N ARG A 59 -10.89 -12.30 24.82
CA ARG A 59 -9.55 -11.93 25.34
C ARG A 59 -9.48 -10.41 25.62
N PRO A 60 -8.93 -9.98 26.77
CA PRO A 60 -8.95 -8.56 27.18
C PRO A 60 -8.41 -7.59 26.13
N ARG A 61 -7.38 -8.02 25.38
CA ARG A 61 -6.81 -7.23 24.27
C ARG A 61 -7.84 -6.96 23.16
N ILE A 62 -8.60 -7.97 22.74
CA ILE A 62 -9.62 -7.84 21.71
C ILE A 62 -10.76 -6.97 22.22
N VAL A 63 -11.27 -7.25 23.42
CA VAL A 63 -12.34 -6.47 24.06
C VAL A 63 -11.96 -4.99 24.16
N ARG A 64 -10.74 -4.68 24.60
CA ARG A 64 -10.25 -3.29 24.70
C ARG A 64 -10.30 -2.57 23.36
N ILE A 65 -9.91 -3.23 22.28
CA ILE A 65 -9.90 -2.63 20.94
C ILE A 65 -11.32 -2.39 20.45
N VAL A 66 -12.21 -3.36 20.65
CA VAL A 66 -13.63 -3.21 20.30
C VAL A 66 -14.25 -2.06 21.11
N ARG A 67 -13.97 -1.97 22.42
CA ARG A 67 -14.42 -0.83 23.24
C ARG A 67 -13.92 0.51 22.71
N MET A 68 -12.63 0.60 22.36
CA MET A 68 -12.06 1.84 21.81
C MET A 68 -12.70 2.23 20.48
N GLU A 69 -13.08 1.27 19.64
CA GLU A 69 -13.73 1.53 18.36
C GLU A 69 -15.13 2.14 18.54
N PHE A 70 -15.87 1.68 19.55
CA PHE A 70 -17.23 2.13 19.85
C PHE A 70 -17.31 3.23 20.92
N ALA A 71 -16.17 3.68 21.46
CA ALA A 71 -16.11 4.68 22.52
C ALA A 71 -16.83 6.00 22.17
N TRP A 72 -16.81 6.36 20.89
CA TRP A 72 -17.41 7.60 20.36
C TRP A 72 -18.92 7.47 20.09
N THR A 73 -19.46 6.24 20.09
CA THR A 73 -20.82 5.95 19.64
C THR A 73 -21.76 5.66 20.82
N ASN A 74 -21.26 5.75 22.06
CA ASN A 74 -21.97 5.41 23.30
C ASN A 74 -22.60 3.99 23.30
N VAL A 75 -21.99 3.06 22.55
CA VAL A 75 -22.45 1.67 22.43
C VAL A 75 -21.78 0.83 23.51
N SER A 76 -22.59 0.17 24.33
CA SER A 76 -22.08 -0.79 25.30
C SER A 76 -21.97 -2.17 24.68
N LEU A 77 -20.87 -2.88 24.95
CA LEU A 77 -20.65 -4.23 24.42
C LEU A 77 -21.61 -5.28 24.98
N SER A 78 -22.35 -4.95 26.04
CA SER A 78 -23.36 -5.81 26.65
C SER A 78 -24.75 -5.62 26.03
N GLN A 79 -24.92 -4.67 25.12
CA GLN A 79 -26.21 -4.46 24.45
C GLN A 79 -26.54 -5.63 23.51
N PRO A 80 -27.82 -6.01 23.39
CA PRO A 80 -28.23 -7.14 22.55
C PRO A 80 -27.98 -6.89 21.06
N ASP A 81 -27.93 -5.63 20.62
CA ASP A 81 -27.70 -5.21 19.23
C ASP A 81 -26.21 -5.12 18.84
N ILE A 82 -25.27 -5.45 19.74
CA ILE A 82 -23.83 -5.32 19.47
C ILE A 82 -23.37 -6.10 18.24
N ILE A 83 -23.95 -7.28 18.00
CA ILE A 83 -23.60 -8.15 16.86
C ILE A 83 -23.98 -7.49 15.53
N GLN A 84 -25.13 -6.81 15.49
CA GLN A 84 -25.57 -6.06 14.32
C GLN A 84 -24.64 -4.88 14.06
N ARG A 85 -24.36 -4.06 15.10
CA ARG A 85 -23.45 -2.91 14.99
C ARG A 85 -22.04 -3.30 14.56
N LEU A 86 -21.53 -4.44 15.04
CA LEU A 86 -20.26 -4.99 14.57
C LEU A 86 -20.28 -5.32 13.08
N THR A 87 -21.39 -5.86 12.59
CA THR A 87 -21.56 -6.22 11.18
C THR A 87 -21.60 -4.98 10.30
N GLU A 88 -22.41 -4.00 10.67
CA GLU A 88 -22.48 -2.70 10.00
C GLU A 88 -21.10 -2.05 9.94
N ARG A 89 -20.37 -2.03 11.07
CA ARG A 89 -19.03 -1.45 11.13
C ARG A 89 -18.02 -2.19 10.24
N ILE A 90 -18.09 -3.52 10.20
CA ILE A 90 -17.25 -4.32 9.31
C ILE A 90 -17.53 -3.96 7.85
N ASP A 91 -18.78 -3.82 7.46
CA ASP A 91 -19.16 -3.52 6.09
C ASP A 91 -18.79 -2.09 5.68
N GLU A 92 -18.93 -1.11 6.56
CA GLU A 92 -18.38 0.24 6.37
C GLU A 92 -16.88 0.21 6.09
N LEU A 93 -16.11 -0.56 6.87
CA LEU A 93 -14.66 -0.69 6.68
C LEU A 93 -14.33 -1.36 5.34
N LYS A 94 -15.08 -2.39 4.92
CA LYS A 94 -14.93 -3.01 3.59
C LYS A 94 -15.20 -2.00 2.47
N GLN A 95 -16.26 -1.20 2.58
CA GLN A 95 -16.59 -0.16 1.60
C GLN A 95 -15.48 0.90 1.50
N ARG A 96 -14.91 1.33 2.64
CA ARG A 96 -13.76 2.25 2.68
C ARG A 96 -12.52 1.65 2.02
N ILE A 97 -12.19 0.40 2.33
CA ILE A 97 -11.08 -0.33 1.71
C ILE A 97 -11.27 -0.39 0.19
N ALA A 98 -12.46 -0.74 -0.29
CA ALA A 98 -12.76 -0.81 -1.71
C ALA A 98 -12.56 0.56 -2.39
N THR A 99 -13.00 1.64 -1.77
CA THR A 99 -12.85 3.01 -2.28
C THR A 99 -11.37 3.42 -2.36
N TRP A 100 -10.61 3.17 -1.30
CA TRP A 100 -9.17 3.42 -1.26
C TRP A 100 -8.40 2.58 -2.29
N GLY A 101 -8.74 1.30 -2.44
CA GLY A 101 -8.18 0.41 -3.44
C GLY A 101 -8.44 0.89 -4.86
N LYS A 102 -9.67 1.33 -5.17
CA LYS A 102 -10.02 1.94 -6.47
C LYS A 102 -9.18 3.17 -6.77
N ARG A 103 -8.94 4.04 -5.78
CA ARG A 103 -8.10 5.24 -5.94
C ARG A 103 -6.66 4.90 -6.30
N ILE A 104 -6.06 3.93 -5.59
CA ILE A 104 -4.69 3.44 -5.91
C ILE A 104 -4.66 2.85 -7.32
N ARG A 105 -5.63 1.99 -7.66
CA ARG A 105 -5.73 1.36 -8.98
C ARG A 105 -5.77 2.37 -10.12
N ARG A 106 -6.65 3.38 -10.03
CA ARG A 106 -6.75 4.45 -11.04
C ARG A 106 -5.42 5.18 -11.25
N TYR A 107 -4.70 5.46 -10.17
CA TYR A 107 -3.40 6.10 -10.25
C TYR A 107 -2.38 5.20 -10.95
N THR A 108 -2.31 3.92 -10.57
CA THR A 108 -1.41 2.95 -11.20
C THR A 108 -1.69 2.83 -12.69
N GLU A 109 -2.96 2.67 -13.09
CA GLU A 109 -3.37 2.58 -14.49
C GLU A 109 -3.01 3.84 -15.30
N ARG A 110 -3.20 5.04 -14.72
CA ARG A 110 -2.76 6.29 -15.34
C ARG A 110 -1.24 6.33 -15.51
N SER A 111 -0.50 5.98 -14.46
CA SER A 111 0.96 6.01 -14.45
C SER A 111 1.55 5.04 -15.48
N THR A 112 1.01 3.82 -15.54
CA THR A 112 1.38 2.80 -16.54
C THR A 112 1.15 3.31 -17.96
N ARG A 113 -0.04 3.84 -18.26
CA ARG A 113 -0.35 4.41 -19.58
C ARG A 113 0.59 5.55 -19.96
N PHE A 114 0.86 6.47 -19.02
CA PHE A 114 1.78 7.57 -19.26
C PHE A 114 3.19 7.06 -19.61
N ASN A 115 3.69 6.07 -18.88
CA ASN A 115 5.00 5.49 -19.14
C ASN A 115 5.04 4.74 -20.47
N GLN A 116 4.01 3.94 -20.79
CA GLN A 116 3.89 3.23 -22.08
C GLN A 116 3.85 4.20 -23.25
N ASN A 117 3.03 5.25 -23.19
CA ASN A 117 2.95 6.27 -24.23
C ASN A 117 4.29 7.01 -24.42
N ARG A 118 4.98 7.30 -23.31
CA ARG A 118 6.31 7.94 -23.37
C ARG A 118 7.34 7.05 -24.06
N LEU A 119 7.35 5.74 -23.75
CA LEU A 119 8.23 4.77 -24.41
C LEU A 119 7.90 4.63 -25.90
N PHE A 120 6.63 4.52 -26.24
CA PHE A 120 6.18 4.45 -27.64
C PHE A 120 6.65 5.67 -28.45
N LEU A 121 6.48 6.89 -27.91
CA LEU A 121 6.93 8.11 -28.58
C LEU A 121 8.46 8.20 -28.72
N SER A 122 9.23 7.72 -27.74
CA SER A 122 10.69 7.68 -27.87
C SER A 122 11.15 6.67 -28.91
N ASP A 123 10.52 5.49 -28.95
CA ASP A 123 10.86 4.43 -29.89
C ASP A 123 10.48 4.82 -31.32
N HIS A 124 9.31 5.44 -31.50
CA HIS A 124 8.88 6.00 -32.78
C HIS A 124 9.91 7.05 -33.28
N LYS A 125 10.25 8.05 -32.47
CA LYS A 125 11.27 9.05 -32.84
C LYS A 125 12.64 8.45 -33.18
N ARG A 126 13.02 7.32 -32.56
CA ARG A 126 14.28 6.64 -32.86
C ARG A 126 14.24 5.97 -34.24
N LEU A 127 13.14 5.31 -34.58
CA LEU A 127 12.97 4.63 -35.88
C LEU A 127 12.98 5.62 -37.06
N TYR A 128 12.33 6.78 -36.92
CA TYR A 128 12.28 7.76 -38.00
C TYR A 128 13.54 8.62 -38.16
N LYS A 129 14.50 8.54 -37.22
CA LYS A 129 15.82 9.20 -37.34
C LYS A 129 16.89 8.33 -37.99
N SER A 130 16.64 7.03 -38.13
CA SER A 130 17.57 6.08 -38.74
C SER A 130 17.36 5.88 -40.25
N PHE A 131 16.45 6.66 -40.86
CA PHE A 131 16.22 6.73 -42.31
C PHE A 131 16.64 8.08 -42.85
#